data_AF-A0A2V8XAA3-F1
#
_entry.id   AF-A0A2V8XAA3-F1
#
_cell.length_a   1.000
_cell.length_b   1.000
_cell.length_c   1.000
_cell.angle_alpha   90.00
_cell.angle_beta   90.00
_cell.angle_gamma   90.00
#
_symmetry.space_group_name_H-M   'P 1'
#
loop_
_entity.id
_entity.type
_entity.pdbx_description
1 polymer ?
#
loop_
_entity_poly.entity_id
_entity_poly.type
_entity_poly.pdbx_seq_one_letter_code
_entity_poly.pdbx_strand_id
1 'polypeptide(L)'
;MKIHRSILQTFLVFVVAASAGLVLLSRRDRTVTVTFDYDFRLSPACSPKLTKKCVKQFNVYDISPGVRTKLFSIPVPAGAAGSVKGITGTSPPVPSAEGTESDSSACATTVKVKR
;
A
#
# COMPACT_ATOMS: atom_id res chain seq x y z
N MET A 1 -17.55 53.81 18.57
CA MET A 1 -16.70 52.59 18.60
C MET A 1 -17.47 51.28 18.39
N LYS A 2 -18.46 51.22 17.47
CA LYS A 2 -19.27 50.01 17.17
C LYS A 2 -18.87 49.30 15.87
N ILE A 3 -18.34 50.07 14.92
CA ILE A 3 -17.98 49.62 13.56
C ILE A 3 -16.73 48.74 13.59
N HIS A 4 -15.72 49.07 14.40
CA HIS A 4 -14.51 48.25 14.59
C HIS A 4 -14.79 46.84 15.12
N ARG A 5 -15.78 46.68 15.99
CA ARG A 5 -16.12 45.39 16.61
C ARG A 5 -16.84 44.45 15.62
N SER A 6 -17.64 45.04 14.73
CA SER A 6 -18.38 44.31 13.70
C SER A 6 -17.47 43.87 12.53
N ILE A 7 -16.52 44.73 12.13
CA ILE A 7 -15.49 44.39 11.13
C ILE A 7 -14.55 43.28 11.65
N LEU A 8 -14.16 43.37 12.93
CA LEU A 8 -13.32 42.34 13.56
C LEU A 8 -14.04 40.98 13.64
N GLN A 9 -15.33 40.97 13.98
CA GLN A 9 -16.13 39.74 14.05
C GLN A 9 -16.34 39.09 12.68
N THR A 10 -16.61 39.89 11.64
CA THR A 10 -16.81 39.37 10.27
C THR A 10 -15.53 38.80 9.68
N PHE A 11 -14.38 39.43 9.90
CA PHE A 11 -13.08 38.88 9.51
C PHE A 11 -12.78 37.54 10.21
N LEU A 12 -13.06 37.44 11.50
CA LEU A 12 -12.76 36.25 12.30
C LEU A 12 -13.60 35.05 11.86
N VAL A 13 -14.87 35.25 11.49
CA VAL A 13 -15.72 34.20 10.91
C VAL A 13 -15.21 33.74 9.53
N PHE A 14 -14.75 34.67 8.69
CA PHE A 14 -14.20 34.34 7.37
C PHE A 14 -12.90 33.52 7.46
N VAL A 15 -12.02 33.84 8.42
CA VAL A 15 -10.77 33.10 8.65
C VAL A 15 -11.05 31.67 9.13
N VAL A 16 -12.02 31.50 10.04
CA VAL A 16 -12.42 30.15 10.53
C VAL A 16 -13.03 29.31 9.41
N ALA A 17 -13.94 29.88 8.61
CA ALA A 17 -14.55 29.17 7.48
C ALA A 17 -13.52 28.80 6.39
N ALA A 18 -12.55 29.67 6.10
CA ALA A 18 -11.48 29.39 5.15
C ALA A 18 -10.52 28.29 5.63
N SER A 19 -10.25 28.19 6.94
CA SER A 19 -9.37 27.15 7.50
C SER A 19 -10.01 25.75 7.55
N ALA A 20 -11.33 25.64 7.73
CA ALA A 20 -12.01 24.35 7.79
C ALA A 20 -12.11 23.66 6.42
N GLY A 21 -12.09 24.44 5.32
CA GLY A 21 -12.17 23.90 3.96
C GLY A 21 -10.90 23.18 3.47
N LEU A 22 -9.74 23.41 4.11
CA LEU A 22 -8.45 22.91 3.61
C LEU A 22 -8.07 21.52 4.14
N VAL A 23 -8.79 20.96 5.11
CA VAL A 23 -8.37 19.74 5.83
C VAL A 23 -8.83 18.44 5.13
N LEU A 24 -9.76 18.51 4.17
CA LEU A 24 -10.47 17.32 3.66
C LEU A 24 -9.81 16.58 2.48
N LEU A 25 -8.68 17.05 1.93
CA LEU A 25 -8.16 16.56 0.65
C LEU A 25 -6.87 15.73 0.71
N SER A 26 -6.33 15.41 1.89
CA SER A 26 -5.08 14.66 2.00
C SER A 26 -5.29 13.20 2.42
N ARG A 27 -6.18 12.48 1.72
CA ARG A 27 -6.21 11.01 1.83
C ARG A 27 -5.06 10.45 1.00
N ARG A 28 -3.93 10.15 1.64
CA ARG A 28 -2.81 9.47 0.98
C ARG A 28 -3.17 8.00 0.83
N ASP A 29 -3.63 7.58 -0.33
CA ASP A 29 -3.73 6.15 -0.63
C ASP A 29 -2.32 5.58 -0.80
N ARG A 30 -2.02 4.47 -0.12
CA ARG A 30 -0.71 3.82 -0.18
C ARG A 30 -0.82 2.50 -0.94
N THR A 31 0.14 2.21 -1.81
CA THR A 31 0.26 0.90 -2.46
C THR A 31 1.46 0.16 -1.90
N VAL A 32 1.36 -1.16 -1.85
CA VAL A 32 2.45 -2.05 -1.44
C VAL A 32 2.96 -2.75 -2.69
N THR A 33 4.22 -2.53 -3.04
CA THR A 33 4.88 -3.27 -4.13
C THR A 33 5.88 -4.25 -3.54
N VAL A 34 5.81 -5.51 -3.99
CA VAL A 34 6.72 -6.58 -3.59
C VAL A 34 7.43 -7.09 -4.83
N THR A 35 8.76 -7.18 -4.76
CA THR A 35 9.62 -7.77 -5.80
C THR A 35 10.48 -8.85 -5.18
N PHE A 36 10.52 -10.04 -5.79
CA PHE A 36 11.29 -11.17 -5.30
C PHE A 36 11.75 -12.11 -6.42
N ASP A 37 12.75 -12.93 -6.10
CA ASP A 37 13.23 -14.01 -6.95
C ASP A 37 12.70 -15.35 -6.43
N TYR A 38 12.41 -16.29 -7.31
CA TYR A 38 11.93 -17.62 -6.95
C TYR A 38 12.53 -18.71 -7.85
N ASP A 39 12.83 -19.87 -7.27
CA ASP A 39 13.32 -21.03 -8.00
C ASP A 39 12.25 -22.12 -8.11
N PHE A 40 11.68 -22.25 -9.30
CA PHE A 40 10.65 -23.24 -9.62
C PHE A 40 11.20 -24.67 -9.71
N ARG A 41 12.51 -24.91 -9.51
CA ARG A 41 13.05 -26.25 -9.26
C ARG A 41 12.67 -26.76 -7.86
N LEU A 42 12.43 -25.87 -6.90
CA LEU A 42 12.02 -26.22 -5.54
C LEU A 42 10.55 -26.62 -5.47
N SER A 43 9.68 -25.81 -6.10
CA SER A 43 8.29 -26.15 -6.33
C SER A 43 7.88 -25.63 -7.72
N PRO A 44 7.52 -26.53 -8.64
CA PRO A 44 7.28 -26.17 -10.03
C PRO A 44 6.01 -25.34 -10.19
N ALA A 45 5.96 -24.53 -11.25
CA ALA A 45 4.75 -23.86 -11.67
C ALA A 45 3.68 -24.90 -12.07
N CYS A 46 2.42 -24.61 -11.77
CA CYS A 46 1.34 -25.47 -12.24
C CYS A 46 1.22 -25.41 -13.77
N SER A 47 0.94 -26.57 -14.37
CA SER A 47 0.72 -26.72 -15.80
C SER A 47 -0.42 -27.70 -16.07
N PRO A 48 -0.91 -27.83 -17.31
CA PRO A 48 -1.94 -28.82 -17.64
C PRO A 48 -1.55 -30.26 -17.25
N LYS A 49 -0.25 -30.57 -17.26
CA LYS A 49 0.31 -31.88 -16.90
C LYS A 49 0.64 -32.01 -15.41
N LEU A 50 0.80 -30.89 -14.69
CA LEU A 50 1.19 -30.86 -13.28
C LEU A 50 0.27 -29.94 -12.49
N THR A 51 -0.73 -30.53 -11.84
CA THR A 51 -1.81 -29.81 -11.15
C THR A 51 -1.73 -29.92 -9.62
N LYS A 52 -0.90 -30.83 -9.09
CA LYS A 52 -0.68 -31.07 -7.66
C LYS A 52 0.72 -30.64 -7.25
N LYS A 53 0.88 -30.19 -5.99
CA LYS A 53 2.17 -29.75 -5.41
C LYS A 53 2.94 -28.77 -6.31
N CYS A 54 2.22 -27.78 -6.84
CA CYS A 54 2.75 -26.78 -7.76
C CYS A 54 2.28 -25.38 -7.36
N VAL A 55 3.02 -24.36 -7.78
CA VAL A 55 2.73 -22.96 -7.48
C VAL A 55 1.85 -22.37 -8.59
N LYS A 56 0.71 -21.77 -8.21
CA LYS A 56 -0.18 -21.02 -9.14
C LYS A 56 -0.01 -19.52 -9.01
N GLN A 57 0.23 -19.07 -7.78
CA GLN A 57 0.32 -17.68 -7.40
C GLN A 57 1.05 -17.56 -6.06
N PHE A 58 1.53 -16.36 -5.79
CA PHE A 58 2.07 -15.95 -4.50
C PHE A 58 1.05 -15.05 -3.82
N ASN A 59 0.72 -15.34 -2.56
CA ASN A 59 -0.24 -14.55 -1.79
C ASN A 59 0.52 -13.66 -0.81
N VAL A 60 0.25 -12.36 -0.85
CA VAL A 60 0.84 -11.38 0.07
C VAL A 60 -0.16 -11.15 1.20
N TYR A 61 0.34 -11.19 2.43
CA TYR A 61 -0.47 -11.01 3.64
C TYR A 61 0.10 -9.91 4.51
N ASP A 62 -0.78 -9.20 5.19
CA ASP A 62 -0.46 -8.47 6.41
C ASP A 62 -0.40 -9.48 7.56
N ILE A 63 0.67 -9.41 8.35
CA ILE A 63 0.96 -10.28 9.50
C ILE A 63 0.88 -9.54 10.83
N SER A 64 0.19 -8.40 10.85
CA SER A 64 -0.08 -7.65 12.08
C SER A 64 -0.73 -8.53 13.16
N PRO A 65 -0.47 -8.25 14.45
CA PRO A 65 -0.98 -9.07 15.55
C PRO A 65 -2.50 -9.24 15.48
N GLY A 66 -2.98 -10.48 15.65
CA GLY A 66 -4.40 -10.80 15.80
C GLY A 66 -5.07 -11.40 14.55
N VAL A 67 -4.81 -10.89 13.34
CA VAL A 67 -5.43 -11.43 12.11
C VAL A 67 -4.49 -11.37 10.92
N ARG A 68 -4.26 -12.52 10.29
CA ARG A 68 -3.56 -12.59 9.01
C ARG A 68 -4.50 -12.22 7.87
N THR A 69 -4.35 -11.02 7.32
CA THR A 69 -5.22 -10.51 6.25
C THR A 69 -4.52 -10.63 4.90
N LYS A 70 -5.18 -11.25 3.91
CA LYS A 70 -4.64 -11.31 2.55
C LYS A 70 -4.76 -9.94 1.90
N LEU A 71 -3.65 -9.37 1.44
CA LEU A 71 -3.60 -8.08 0.76
C LEU A 71 -3.86 -8.23 -0.75
N PHE A 72 -3.08 -9.08 -1.42
CA PHE A 72 -3.21 -9.33 -2.86
C PHE A 72 -2.54 -10.65 -3.28
N SER A 73 -2.65 -10.99 -4.56
CA SER A 73 -2.02 -12.16 -5.17
C SER A 73 -1.21 -11.77 -6.39
N ILE A 74 -0.10 -12.48 -6.62
CA ILE A 74 0.78 -12.32 -7.76
C ILE A 74 0.74 -13.64 -8.55
N PRO A 75 0.21 -13.67 -9.78
CA PRO A 75 0.18 -14.90 -10.56
C PRO A 75 1.61 -15.36 -10.88
N VAL A 76 1.79 -16.67 -11.00
CA VAL A 76 3.06 -17.21 -11.51
C VAL A 76 3.27 -16.73 -12.95
N PRO A 77 4.47 -16.24 -13.32
CA PRO A 77 4.75 -15.82 -14.69
C PRO A 77 4.50 -16.95 -15.70
N ALA A 78 4.03 -16.60 -16.90
CA ALA A 78 3.80 -17.58 -17.95
C ALA A 78 5.11 -18.32 -18.29
N GLY A 79 5.05 -19.66 -18.34
CA GLY A 79 6.21 -20.50 -18.64
C GLY A 79 7.30 -20.51 -17.58
N ALA A 80 7.01 -20.08 -16.35
CA ALA A 80 7.99 -20.04 -15.27
C ALA A 80 8.60 -21.43 -14.98
N ALA A 81 9.91 -21.51 -15.12
CA ALA A 81 10.71 -22.70 -14.84
C ALA A 81 12.12 -22.26 -14.38
N GLY A 82 12.80 -23.08 -13.59
CA GLY A 82 14.12 -22.71 -13.08
C GLY A 82 14.09 -21.52 -12.14
N SER A 83 15.21 -20.80 -12.06
CA SER A 83 15.31 -19.56 -11.29
C SER A 83 14.75 -18.38 -12.08
N VAL A 84 13.67 -17.78 -11.59
CA VAL A 84 13.04 -16.58 -12.15
C VAL A 84 13.30 -15.41 -11.21
N LYS A 85 13.78 -14.30 -11.76
CA LYS A 85 14.10 -13.09 -10.99
C LYS A 85 13.07 -11.99 -11.19
N GLY A 86 12.94 -11.12 -10.20
CA GLY A 86 12.18 -9.87 -10.31
C GLY A 86 10.66 -10.05 -10.43
N ILE A 87 10.12 -11.16 -9.92
CA ILE A 87 8.67 -11.37 -9.86
C ILE A 87 8.08 -10.25 -8.99
N THR A 88 7.22 -9.44 -9.59
CA THR A 88 6.71 -8.21 -8.97
C THR A 88 5.20 -8.22 -8.93
N GLY A 89 4.63 -7.70 -7.86
CA GLY A 89 3.22 -7.37 -7.80
C GLY A 89 2.96 -6.21 -6.87
N THR A 90 1.93 -5.44 -7.20
CA THR A 90 1.54 -4.23 -6.49
C THR A 90 0.11 -4.39 -5.99
N SER A 91 -0.14 -4.04 -4.73
CA SER A 91 -1.47 -4.06 -4.16
C SER A 91 -2.37 -3.01 -4.81
N PRO A 92 -3.70 -3.18 -4.75
CA PRO A 92 -4.62 -2.06 -4.85
C PRO A 92 -4.26 -0.98 -3.81
N PRO A 93 -4.70 0.27 -4.01
CA PRO A 93 -4.50 1.32 -3.02
C PRO A 93 -5.19 0.92 -1.70
N VAL A 94 -4.42 0.94 -0.62
CA VAL A 94 -4.90 0.70 0.74
C VAL A 94 -5.17 2.07 1.36
N PRO A 95 -6.38 2.29 1.93
CA PRO A 95 -6.66 3.55 2.62
C PRO A 95 -5.71 3.66 3.80
N SER A 96 -4.97 4.76 3.90
CA SER A 96 -4.18 5.04 5.09
C SER A 96 -5.11 5.04 6.30
N ALA A 97 -4.90 4.12 7.24
CA ALA A 97 -5.45 4.28 8.59
C ALA A 97 -4.93 5.64 9.11
N GLU A 98 -5.80 6.43 9.73
CA GLU A 98 -5.45 7.70 10.36
C GLU A 98 -4.36 7.46 11.42
N GLY A 99 -3.11 7.55 10.98
CA GLY A 99 -1.93 7.70 11.81
C GLY A 99 -1.22 8.94 11.31
N THR A 100 -1.15 9.96 12.15
CA THR A 100 -0.41 11.19 11.86
C THR A 100 1.09 10.88 11.88
N GLU A 101 1.62 10.33 10.80
CA GLU A 101 3.05 10.28 10.59
C GLU A 101 3.46 11.53 9.78
N SER A 102 4.07 12.49 10.50
CA SER A 102 4.42 13.81 9.98
C SER A 102 5.55 13.76 8.95
N ASP A 103 6.33 12.68 8.91
CA ASP A 103 7.49 12.57 8.03
C ASP A 103 7.14 11.91 6.69
N SER A 104 7.10 12.74 5.65
CA SER A 104 6.95 12.31 4.25
C SER A 104 8.06 11.38 3.75
N SER A 105 9.21 11.31 4.45
CA SER A 105 10.34 10.41 4.17
C SER A 105 10.25 9.04 4.85
N ALA A 106 9.31 8.82 5.77
CA ALA A 106 9.23 7.59 6.56
C ALA A 106 8.61 6.40 5.81
N CYS A 107 7.84 6.63 4.74
CA CYS A 107 7.06 5.57 4.05
C CYS A 107 7.82 4.79 2.96
N ALA A 108 9.11 5.03 2.75
CA ALA A 108 9.90 4.33 1.74
C ALA A 108 10.73 3.19 2.36
N THR A 109 10.09 2.20 2.97
CA THR A 109 10.82 1.02 3.46
C THR A 109 11.07 0.06 2.29
N THR A 110 12.22 0.21 1.64
CA THR A 110 12.70 -0.78 0.65
C THR A 110 13.17 -2.02 1.41
N VAL A 111 12.29 -3.01 1.57
CA VAL A 111 12.67 -4.29 2.18
C VAL A 111 13.49 -5.10 1.17
N LYS A 112 14.82 -5.02 1.28
CA LYS A 112 15.71 -5.94 0.58
C LYS A 112 15.76 -7.25 1.36
N VAL A 113 15.11 -8.28 0.84
CA VAL A 113 15.30 -9.65 1.33
C VAL A 113 16.70 -10.11 0.89
N LYS A 114 17.64 -10.13 1.84
CA LYS A 114 18.97 -10.71 1.64
C LYS A 114 18.90 -12.19 2.01
N ARG A 115 19.33 -13.05 1.09
CA ARG A 115 19.55 -14.48 1.32
C ARG A 115 21.01 -14.72 1.69
#